data_AF-A0A9Q4D5C7-F1
#
_entry.id   AF-A0A9Q4D5C7-F1
#
_cell.length_a   1.000
_cell.length_b   1.000
_cell.length_c   1.000
_cell.angle_alpha   90.00
_cell.angle_beta   90.00
_cell.angle_gamma   90.00
#
_symmetry.space_group_name_H-M   'P 1'
#
loop_
_entity.id
_entity.type
_entity.pdbx_description
1 polymer ?
#
loop_
_entity_poly.entity_id
_entity_poly.type
_entity_poly.pdbx_seq_one_letter_code
_entity_poly.pdbx_strand_id
1 'polypeptide(L)'
;MTNELDNQVNKDKADVKQDDDATKSQKAALNSAKNYSDIMHMSKQGIYEQLTAKEGDDFSEDDAQYAVDHLKANYKENALESAKSYQEDQNMSKNKIKEQLTSSYGDQFTEDEAQYAVDNLED
;
A
#
# COMPACT_ATOMS: atom_id res chain seq x y z
N MET A 1 1.71 -25.23 -35.13
CA MET A 1 2.98 -24.93 -34.47
C MET A 1 2.64 -24.25 -33.16
N THR A 2 2.65 -25.01 -32.08
CA THR A 2 2.47 -24.53 -30.70
C THR A 2 3.64 -23.62 -30.37
N ASN A 3 3.39 -22.35 -30.06
CA ASN A 3 4.46 -21.41 -29.72
C ASN A 3 4.63 -21.39 -28.20
N GLU A 4 5.79 -21.89 -27.77
CA GLU A 4 6.24 -22.14 -26.41
C GLU A 4 6.79 -20.86 -25.76
N LEU A 5 5.93 -20.00 -25.23
CA LEU A 5 6.38 -18.83 -24.45
C LEU A 5 5.72 -18.67 -23.07
N ASP A 6 4.95 -19.65 -22.60
CA ASP A 6 4.33 -19.63 -21.26
C ASP A 6 5.19 -20.27 -20.15
N ASN A 7 6.51 -20.34 -20.32
CA ASN A 7 7.36 -21.04 -19.35
C ASN A 7 8.59 -20.24 -18.92
N GLN A 8 8.38 -19.10 -18.24
CA GLN A 8 9.44 -18.49 -17.44
C GLN A 8 8.98 -17.46 -16.41
N VAL A 9 8.05 -17.79 -15.50
CA VAL A 9 7.96 -17.07 -14.20
C VAL A 9 7.59 -18.06 -13.10
N ASN A 10 8.57 -18.86 -12.64
CA ASN A 10 8.43 -19.55 -11.35
C ASN A 10 9.80 -19.87 -10.73
N LYS A 11 10.28 -18.92 -9.91
CA LYS A 11 11.36 -18.97 -8.90
C LYS A 11 11.55 -17.49 -8.52
N ASP A 12 11.01 -16.97 -7.42
CA ASP A 12 11.27 -17.41 -6.06
C ASP A 12 10.13 -17.04 -5.08
N LYS A 13 10.08 -17.81 -3.99
CA LYS A 13 9.10 -17.83 -2.89
C LYS A 13 8.81 -16.46 -2.24
N ALA A 14 7.52 -16.20 -2.08
CA ALA A 14 6.94 -15.83 -0.79
C ALA A 14 5.63 -16.61 -0.60
N ASP A 15 5.49 -17.31 0.52
CA ASP A 15 4.28 -18.07 0.90
C ASP A 15 3.08 -17.12 1.11
N VAL A 16 2.44 -16.76 0.02
CA VAL A 16 1.04 -16.35 0.04
C VAL A 16 0.26 -17.64 -0.02
N LYS A 17 -0.51 -17.97 1.03
CA LYS A 17 -1.59 -18.96 0.88
C LYS A 17 -2.42 -18.47 -0.30
N GLN A 18 -2.28 -19.12 -1.46
CA GLN A 18 -3.19 -18.90 -2.57
C GLN A 18 -4.56 -19.29 -2.03
N ASP A 19 -5.39 -18.28 -1.82
CA ASP A 19 -6.81 -18.51 -1.73
C ASP A 19 -7.23 -18.96 -3.13
N ASP A 20 -7.46 -20.27 -3.29
CA ASP A 20 -7.85 -20.86 -4.57
C ASP A 20 -9.18 -20.27 -5.09
N ASP A 21 -9.93 -19.59 -4.22
CA ASP A 21 -11.17 -18.88 -4.55
C ASP A 21 -10.95 -17.48 -5.14
N ALA A 22 -9.74 -16.91 -5.08
CA ALA A 22 -9.49 -15.55 -5.55
C ALA A 22 -9.48 -15.44 -7.08
N THR A 23 -10.21 -14.45 -7.60
CA THR A 23 -10.27 -14.17 -9.05
C THR A 23 -8.92 -13.68 -9.58
N LYS A 24 -8.73 -13.70 -10.90
CA LYS A 24 -7.55 -13.10 -11.53
C LYS A 24 -7.45 -11.60 -11.24
N SER A 25 -8.58 -10.90 -11.17
CA SER A 25 -8.65 -9.46 -10.89
C SER A 25 -8.22 -9.17 -9.45
N GLN A 26 -8.75 -9.92 -8.48
CA GLN A 26 -8.35 -9.85 -7.07
C GLN A 26 -6.85 -10.09 -6.86
N LYS A 27 -6.27 -11.07 -7.57
CA LYS A 27 -4.83 -11.34 -7.54
C LYS A 27 -4.01 -10.18 -8.13
N ALA A 28 -4.50 -9.55 -9.20
CA ALA A 28 -3.85 -8.37 -9.78
C ALA A 28 -3.92 -7.17 -8.84
N ALA A 29 -5.09 -6.88 -8.27
CA ALA A 29 -5.28 -5.82 -7.28
C ALA A 29 -4.39 -6.01 -6.05
N LEU A 30 -4.27 -7.24 -5.54
CA LEU A 30 -3.37 -7.55 -4.42
C LEU A 30 -1.89 -7.29 -4.76
N ASN A 31 -1.47 -7.57 -5.99
CA ASN A 31 -0.11 -7.27 -6.44
C ASN A 31 0.13 -5.75 -6.55
N SER A 32 -0.84 -4.98 -7.08
CA SER A 32 -0.78 -3.52 -7.08
C SER A 32 -0.73 -2.96 -5.66
N ALA A 33 -1.59 -3.46 -4.77
CA ALA A 33 -1.62 -3.07 -3.36
C ALA A 33 -0.27 -3.26 -2.67
N LYS A 34 0.41 -4.39 -2.97
CA LYS A 34 1.76 -4.65 -2.48
C LYS A 34 2.76 -3.60 -2.97
N ASN A 35 2.70 -3.20 -4.23
CA ASN A 35 3.59 -2.15 -4.75
C ASN A 35 3.33 -0.79 -4.10
N TYR A 36 2.06 -0.41 -3.93
CA TYR A 36 1.71 0.84 -3.24
C TYR A 36 2.17 0.86 -1.78
N SER A 37 2.10 -0.28 -1.07
CA SER A 37 2.65 -0.40 0.27
C SER A 37 4.18 -0.37 0.29
N ASP A 38 4.83 -1.21 -0.51
CA ASP A 38 6.27 -1.45 -0.40
C ASP A 38 7.12 -0.32 -0.99
N ILE A 39 6.62 0.37 -2.01
CA ILE A 39 7.38 1.40 -2.76
C ILE A 39 6.90 2.80 -2.40
N MET A 40 5.58 2.99 -2.26
CA MET A 40 5.00 4.31 -1.99
C MET A 40 4.62 4.51 -0.53
N HIS A 41 4.78 3.49 0.31
CA HIS A 41 4.52 3.55 1.76
C HIS A 41 3.13 4.09 2.07
N MET A 42 2.12 3.72 1.30
CA MET A 42 0.77 4.26 1.46
C MET A 42 0.02 3.63 2.65
N SER A 43 -0.97 4.35 3.16
CA SER A 43 -1.92 3.82 4.14
C SER A 43 -2.86 2.79 3.52
N LYS A 44 -3.52 1.98 4.36
CA LYS A 44 -4.54 1.03 3.88
C LYS A 44 -5.63 1.73 3.05
N GLN A 45 -6.08 2.90 3.51
CA GLN A 45 -7.11 3.69 2.84
C GLN A 45 -6.60 4.27 1.52
N GLY A 46 -5.41 4.87 1.51
CA GLY A 46 -4.81 5.42 0.29
C GLY A 46 -4.61 4.35 -0.78
N ILE A 47 -4.19 3.14 -0.39
CA ILE A 47 -4.07 2.00 -1.31
C ILE A 47 -5.44 1.65 -1.92
N TYR A 48 -6.49 1.54 -1.11
CA TYR A 48 -7.84 1.27 -1.61
C TYR A 48 -8.29 2.33 -2.63
N GLU A 49 -8.03 3.61 -2.34
CA GLU A 49 -8.40 4.72 -3.24
C GLU A 49 -7.62 4.68 -4.55
N GLN A 50 -6.31 4.36 -4.53
CA GLN A 50 -5.54 4.20 -5.77
C GLN A 50 -6.00 3.02 -6.62
N LEU A 51 -6.34 1.90 -5.96
CA LEU A 51 -6.85 0.71 -6.65
C LEU A 51 -8.19 0.99 -7.35
N THR A 52 -9.05 1.81 -6.74
CA THR A 52 -10.39 2.14 -7.27
C THR A 52 -10.43 3.39 -8.15
N ALA A 53 -9.35 4.18 -8.18
CA ALA A 53 -9.28 5.40 -8.97
C ALA A 53 -9.22 5.09 -10.47
N LYS A 54 -10.04 5.80 -11.26
CA LYS A 54 -10.04 5.70 -12.74
C LYS A 54 -8.70 6.07 -13.38
N GLU A 55 -7.98 7.01 -12.78
CA GLU A 55 -6.65 7.43 -13.22
C GLU A 55 -5.53 6.61 -12.56
N GLY A 56 -5.89 5.71 -11.64
CA GLY A 56 -5.01 4.72 -11.01
C GLY A 56 -5.15 3.38 -11.72
N ASP A 57 -5.53 2.34 -10.97
CA ASP A 57 -5.69 0.99 -11.52
C ASP A 57 -7.11 0.66 -12.02
N ASP A 58 -8.13 1.44 -11.64
CA ASP A 58 -9.55 1.26 -12.01
C ASP A 58 -10.10 -0.16 -11.73
N PHE A 59 -9.65 -0.79 -10.64
CA PHE A 59 -10.23 -2.04 -10.15
C PHE A 59 -11.63 -1.80 -9.57
N SER A 60 -12.45 -2.85 -9.56
CA SER A 60 -13.73 -2.82 -8.86
C SER A 60 -13.53 -2.64 -7.36
N GLU A 61 -14.52 -2.05 -6.68
CA GLU A 61 -14.50 -1.91 -5.21
C GLU A 61 -14.30 -3.27 -4.52
N ASP A 62 -14.92 -4.34 -5.03
CA ASP A 62 -14.78 -5.70 -4.49
C ASP A 62 -13.34 -6.24 -4.64
N ASP A 63 -12.68 -5.99 -5.78
CA ASP A 63 -11.29 -6.41 -5.99
C ASP A 63 -10.32 -5.61 -5.12
N ALA A 64 -10.53 -4.30 -5.01
CA ALA A 64 -9.72 -3.42 -4.17
C ALA A 64 -9.89 -3.76 -2.68
N GLN A 65 -11.12 -4.01 -2.23
CA GLN A 65 -11.41 -4.44 -0.87
C GLN A 65 -10.74 -5.78 -0.56
N TYR A 66 -10.87 -6.75 -1.47
CA TYR A 66 -10.16 -8.03 -1.36
C TYR A 66 -8.65 -7.81 -1.19
N ALA A 67 -8.05 -6.95 -2.03
CA ALA A 67 -6.62 -6.67 -1.99
C ALA A 67 -6.18 -6.10 -0.64
N VAL A 68 -6.84 -5.06 -0.12
CA VAL A 68 -6.45 -4.44 1.16
C VAL A 68 -6.76 -5.30 2.39
N ASP A 69 -7.69 -6.25 2.30
CA ASP A 69 -7.96 -7.20 3.38
C ASP A 69 -6.98 -8.38 3.41
N HIS A 70 -6.44 -8.75 2.26
CA HIS A 70 -5.46 -9.84 2.14
C HIS A 70 -4.01 -9.34 2.12
N LEU A 71 -3.80 -8.03 1.99
CA LEU A 71 -2.48 -7.43 2.08
C LEU A 71 -1.94 -7.51 3.51
N LYS A 72 -0.82 -8.20 3.68
CA LYS A 72 -0.08 -8.27 4.95
C LYS A 72 1.00 -7.18 4.98
N ALA A 73 0.57 -5.94 5.18
CA ALA A 73 1.47 -4.79 5.32
C ALA A 73 1.61 -4.36 6.78
N ASN A 74 2.77 -3.78 7.12
CA ASN A 74 2.95 -3.07 8.38
C ASN A 74 2.70 -1.58 8.16
N TYR A 75 1.44 -1.16 8.28
CA TYR A 75 1.06 0.23 8.01
C TYR A 75 1.67 1.25 8.98
N LYS A 76 2.11 0.83 10.17
CA LYS A 76 2.90 1.68 11.07
C LYS A 76 4.28 1.98 10.50
N GLU A 77 4.88 1.01 9.83
CA GLU A 77 6.16 1.22 9.13
C GLU A 77 5.97 2.10 7.90
N ASN A 78 4.91 1.88 7.12
CA ASN A 78 4.56 2.74 6.00
C ASN A 78 4.41 4.20 6.45
N ALA A 79 3.66 4.44 7.54
CA ALA A 79 3.50 5.77 8.11
C ALA A 79 4.84 6.40 8.54
N LEU A 80 5.76 5.61 9.12
CA LEU A 80 7.09 6.06 9.50
C LEU A 80 7.93 6.47 8.28
N GLU A 81 7.93 5.68 7.20
CA GLU A 81 8.65 6.02 5.97
C GLU A 81 8.06 7.27 5.28
N SER A 82 6.73 7.40 5.22
CA SER A 82 6.09 8.64 4.75
C SER A 82 6.47 9.84 5.62
N ALA A 83 6.50 9.66 6.95
CA ALA A 83 6.89 10.68 7.89
C ALA A 83 8.33 11.17 7.68
N LYS A 84 9.27 10.23 7.44
CA LYS A 84 10.67 10.55 7.13
C LYS A 84 10.78 11.38 5.85
N SER A 85 10.07 10.99 4.79
CA SER A 85 10.06 11.78 3.54
C SER A 85 9.52 13.20 3.77
N TYR A 86 8.43 13.38 4.53
CA TYR A 86 7.97 14.73 4.87
C TYR A 86 8.98 15.54 5.70
N GLN A 87 9.69 14.88 6.62
CA GLN A 87 10.73 15.52 7.42
C GLN A 87 11.92 15.93 6.55
N GLU A 88 12.44 15.04 5.72
CA GLU A 88 13.65 15.23 4.93
C GLU A 88 13.41 16.15 3.71
N ASP A 89 12.37 15.87 2.94
CA ASP A 89 12.12 16.55 1.66
C ASP A 89 11.40 17.89 1.86
N GLN A 90 10.54 17.98 2.87
CA GLN A 90 9.67 19.14 3.09
C GLN A 90 9.99 19.92 4.38
N ASN A 91 10.94 19.45 5.19
CA ASN A 91 11.33 20.09 6.46
C ASN A 91 10.13 20.36 7.38
N MET A 92 9.15 19.45 7.37
CA MET A 92 7.93 19.59 8.16
C MET A 92 8.21 19.26 9.64
N SER A 93 7.51 19.95 10.54
CA SER A 93 7.56 19.62 11.97
C SER A 93 6.75 18.35 12.27
N LYS A 94 7.11 17.61 13.32
CA LYS A 94 6.39 16.40 13.76
C LYS A 94 4.87 16.60 13.85
N ASN A 95 4.41 17.74 14.37
CA ASN A 95 2.97 18.04 14.44
C ASN A 95 2.32 18.15 13.05
N LYS A 96 2.96 18.86 12.12
CA LYS A 96 2.44 19.00 10.75
C LYS A 96 2.49 17.68 9.98
N ILE A 97 3.52 16.87 10.23
CA ILE A 97 3.62 15.52 9.66
C ILE A 97 2.45 14.67 10.15
N LYS A 98 2.16 14.68 11.46
CA LYS A 98 1.02 13.95 12.00
C LYS A 98 -0.31 14.38 11.35
N GLU A 99 -0.54 15.69 11.23
CA GLU A 99 -1.72 16.25 10.56
C GLU A 99 -1.80 15.81 9.09
N GLN A 100 -0.67 15.78 8.38
CA GLN A 100 -0.62 15.37 6.99
C GLN A 100 -0.92 13.87 6.81
N LEU A 101 -0.33 13.03 7.67
CA LEU A 101 -0.53 11.58 7.64
C LEU A 101 -1.99 11.20 7.89
N THR A 102 -2.70 11.91 8.78
CA THR A 102 -4.11 11.61 9.12
C THR A 102 -5.13 12.37 8.27
N SER A 103 -4.69 13.34 7.47
CA SER A 103 -5.58 14.18 6.65
C SER A 103 -6.37 13.34 5.65
N SER A 104 -7.67 13.64 5.53
CA SER A 104 -8.55 13.05 4.50
C SER A 104 -8.15 13.44 3.08
N TYR A 105 -7.35 14.48 2.92
CA TYR A 105 -6.78 14.91 1.64
C TYR A 105 -5.27 14.61 1.54
N GLY A 106 -4.69 13.98 2.57
CA GLY A 106 -3.30 13.57 2.65
C GLY A 106 -3.22 12.04 2.55
N ASP A 107 -2.50 11.42 3.48
CA ASP A 107 -2.17 10.00 3.38
C ASP A 107 -3.22 9.07 4.02
N GLN A 108 -4.15 9.61 4.82
CA GLN A 108 -5.25 8.87 5.45
C GLN A 108 -4.81 7.65 6.30
N PHE A 109 -3.64 7.73 6.93
CA PHE A 109 -3.28 6.81 8.01
C PHE A 109 -4.23 6.95 9.19
N THR A 110 -4.37 5.88 9.96
CA THR A 110 -5.07 5.95 11.23
C THR A 110 -4.28 6.81 12.24
N GLU A 111 -4.98 7.36 13.22
CA GLU A 111 -4.36 8.15 14.29
C GLU A 111 -3.22 7.39 14.99
N ASP A 112 -3.40 6.09 15.22
CA ASP A 112 -2.41 5.22 15.87
C ASP A 112 -1.16 4.99 15.02
N GLU A 113 -1.30 4.91 13.69
CA GLU A 113 -0.18 4.76 12.75
C GLU A 113 0.60 6.07 12.62
N ALA A 114 -0.11 7.19 12.47
CA ALA A 114 0.52 8.51 12.40
C ALA A 114 1.21 8.88 13.72
N GLN A 115 0.61 8.56 14.87
CA GLN A 115 1.24 8.76 16.17
C GLN A 115 2.50 7.92 16.31
N TYR A 116 2.44 6.63 15.95
CA TYR A 116 3.63 5.77 15.93
C TYR A 116 4.73 6.37 15.05
N ALA A 117 4.39 6.85 13.86
CA ALA A 117 5.37 7.42 12.94
C ALA A 117 6.11 8.61 13.58
N VAL A 118 5.39 9.60 14.12
CA VAL A 118 6.02 10.79 14.69
C VAL A 118 6.77 10.54 15.99
N ASP A 119 6.36 9.53 16.78
CA ASP A 119 7.09 9.11 17.99
C ASP A 119 8.43 8.45 17.66
N ASN A 120 8.58 7.91 16.45
CA ASN A 120 9.79 7.22 15.98
C ASN A 120 10.60 8.04 14.96
N LEU A 121 10.21 9.30 14.69
CA LEU A 121 11.03 10.23 13.91
C LEU A 121 12.22 10.73 14.73
N GLU A 122 13.38 10.81 14.10
CA GLU A 122 14.55 11.50 14.67
C GLU A 122 14.26 13.01 14.80
N ASP A 123 15.02 13.71 15.65
CA ASP A 123 14.86 15.15 15.89
C ASP A 123 15.62 16.00 14.86
#